data_AF-A0A0N1AFQ8-F1
#
_entry.id   AF-A0A0N1AFQ8-F1
#
_cell.length_a   1.000
_cell.length_b   1.000
_cell.length_c   1.000
_cell.angle_alpha   90.00
_cell.angle_beta   90.00
_cell.angle_gamma   90.00
#
_symmetry.space_group_name_H-M   'P 1'
#
loop_
_entity.id
_entity.type
_entity.pdbx_description
1 polymer ?
#
loop_
_entity_poly.entity_id
_entity_poly.type
_entity_poly.pdbx_seq_one_letter_code
_entity_poly.pdbx_strand_id
1 'polypeptide(L)'
;MKGDPQVIHCLQAQLKNELTAINQYFVHYRMFQHWGFERMAKKEYSESIGEMKHADALMERLFTLDALPNLQDLGKLMVGETLLEALACDLKSELGAQATIKDGIAAAEAARDYVSRDLLQGILEDTEEHIDFLETQLELAQKVGEQNYLQSQMGSGS
;
A
#
# COMPACT_ATOMS: atom_id res chain seq x y z
N MET A 1 -11.74 20.15 -14.79
CA MET A 1 -10.62 20.82 -15.49
C MET A 1 -9.97 19.76 -16.35
N LYS A 2 -9.63 20.00 -17.61
CA LYS A 2 -9.00 18.93 -18.42
C LYS A 2 -7.54 18.74 -17.98
N GLY A 3 -7.23 17.58 -17.40
CA GLY A 3 -5.89 17.24 -16.91
C GLY A 3 -4.90 16.85 -18.02
N ASP A 4 -3.61 16.82 -17.65
CA ASP A 4 -2.56 16.30 -18.52
C ASP A 4 -2.69 14.77 -18.67
N PRO A 5 -2.65 14.21 -19.89
CA PRO A 5 -2.82 12.78 -20.11
C PRO A 5 -1.80 11.89 -19.41
N GLN A 6 -0.54 12.35 -19.28
CA GLN A 6 0.51 11.58 -18.62
C GLN A 6 0.29 11.57 -17.11
N VAL A 7 -0.11 12.70 -16.52
CA VAL A 7 -0.48 12.76 -15.09
C VAL A 7 -1.65 11.84 -14.79
N ILE A 8 -2.71 11.87 -15.63
CA ILE A 8 -3.86 10.97 -15.50
C ILE A 8 -3.43 9.51 -15.59
N HIS A 9 -2.52 9.16 -16.50
CA HIS A 9 -2.00 7.80 -16.62
C HIS A 9 -1.29 7.33 -15.34
N CYS A 10 -0.44 8.17 -14.76
CA CYS A 10 0.25 7.87 -13.51
C CYS A 10 -0.73 7.73 -12.32
N LEU A 11 -1.72 8.62 -12.21
CA LEU A 11 -2.74 8.53 -11.16
C LEU A 11 -3.59 7.26 -11.28
N GLN A 12 -3.93 6.82 -12.50
CA GLN A 12 -4.64 5.55 -12.73
C GLN A 12 -3.76 4.34 -12.38
N ALA A 13 -2.47 4.39 -12.71
CA ALA A 13 -1.52 3.35 -12.33
C ALA A 13 -1.41 3.24 -10.80
N GLN A 14 -1.33 4.38 -10.11
CA GLN A 14 -1.30 4.37 -8.64
C GLN A 14 -2.63 3.90 -8.05
N LEU A 15 -3.78 4.34 -8.59
CA LEU A 15 -5.09 3.85 -8.14
C LEU A 15 -5.20 2.32 -8.25
N LYS A 16 -4.67 1.73 -9.34
CA LYS A 16 -4.60 0.28 -9.48
C LYS A 16 -3.75 -0.36 -8.38
N ASN A 17 -2.61 0.25 -8.02
CA ASN A 17 -1.77 -0.24 -6.93
C ASN A 17 -2.54 -0.19 -5.60
N GLU A 18 -3.20 0.93 -5.27
CA GLU A 18 -3.98 1.06 -4.04
C GLU A 18 -5.08 0.00 -3.95
N LEU A 19 -5.86 -0.18 -5.02
CA LEU A 19 -6.90 -1.22 -5.06
C LEU A 19 -6.33 -2.62 -4.83
N THR A 20 -5.14 -2.88 -5.36
CA THR A 20 -4.45 -4.16 -5.19
C THR A 20 -3.99 -4.34 -3.75
N ALA A 21 -3.36 -3.31 -3.17
CA ALA A 21 -2.87 -3.27 -1.80
C ALA A 21 -4.01 -3.42 -0.79
N ILE A 22 -5.12 -2.69 -0.96
CA ILE A 22 -6.35 -2.83 -0.15
C ILE A 22 -6.72 -4.31 0.00
N ASN A 23 -6.83 -5.03 -1.12
CA ASN A 23 -7.29 -6.42 -1.11
C ASN A 23 -6.23 -7.38 -0.56
N GLN A 24 -4.95 -7.15 -0.87
CA GLN A 24 -3.84 -7.95 -0.37
C GLN A 24 -3.71 -7.83 1.15
N TYR A 25 -3.67 -6.60 1.67
CA TYR A 25 -3.56 -6.35 3.12
C TYR A 25 -4.81 -6.84 3.85
N PHE A 26 -6.00 -6.70 3.25
CA PHE A 26 -7.22 -7.20 3.90
C PHE A 26 -7.25 -8.73 4.03
N VAL A 27 -6.74 -9.47 3.03
CA VAL A 27 -6.64 -10.93 3.15
C VAL A 27 -5.54 -11.33 4.13
N HIS A 28 -4.38 -10.68 4.10
CA HIS A 28 -3.30 -10.92 5.08
C HIS A 28 -3.74 -10.62 6.51
N TYR A 29 -4.46 -9.53 6.74
CA TYR A 29 -5.11 -9.21 8.02
C TYR A 29 -5.95 -10.39 8.53
N ARG A 30 -6.84 -10.93 7.68
CA ARG A 30 -7.72 -12.04 8.07
C ARG A 30 -6.93 -13.32 8.33
N MET A 31 -5.87 -13.56 7.59
CA MET A 31 -4.95 -14.68 7.80
C MET A 31 -4.22 -14.55 9.13
N PHE A 32 -3.65 -13.39 9.44
CA PHE A 32 -2.97 -13.11 10.70
C PHE A 32 -3.91 -13.26 11.89
N GLN A 33 -5.15 -12.76 11.76
CA GLN A 33 -6.19 -12.95 12.77
C GLN A 33 -6.53 -14.44 12.95
N HIS A 34 -6.68 -15.19 11.85
CA HIS A 34 -6.97 -16.62 11.89
C HIS A 34 -5.86 -17.43 12.57
N TRP A 35 -4.59 -17.05 12.34
CA TRP A 35 -3.42 -17.68 12.97
C TRP A 35 -3.15 -17.22 14.40
N GLY A 36 -3.92 -16.25 14.93
CA GLY A 36 -3.78 -15.75 16.31
C GLY A 36 -2.72 -14.66 16.50
N PHE A 37 -2.18 -14.09 15.41
CA PHE A 37 -1.22 -12.98 15.44
C PHE A 37 -1.93 -11.62 15.50
N GLU A 38 -2.70 -11.40 16.57
CA GLU A 38 -3.61 -10.25 16.71
C GLU A 38 -2.92 -8.88 16.58
N ARG A 39 -1.67 -8.75 17.04
CA ARG A 39 -0.94 -7.47 16.95
C ARG A 39 -0.66 -7.10 15.49
N MET A 40 -0.18 -8.07 14.72
CA MET A 40 0.09 -7.87 13.29
C MET A 40 -1.21 -7.69 12.52
N ALA A 41 -2.24 -8.50 12.81
CA ALA A 41 -3.57 -8.35 12.22
C ALA A 41 -4.14 -6.93 12.39
N LYS A 42 -3.99 -6.31 13.57
CA LYS A 42 -4.47 -4.94 13.82
C LYS A 42 -3.73 -3.89 12.99
N LYS A 43 -2.42 -4.04 12.84
CA LYS A 43 -1.59 -3.15 12.01
C LYS A 43 -1.98 -3.32 10.54
N GLU A 44 -2.01 -4.55 10.04
CA GLU A 44 -2.39 -4.89 8.66
C GLU A 44 -3.78 -4.38 8.27
N TYR A 45 -4.76 -4.50 9.18
CA TYR A 45 -6.08 -3.90 8.98
C TYR A 45 -6.01 -2.38 8.83
N SER A 46 -5.19 -1.72 9.64
CA SER A 46 -5.04 -0.26 9.62
C SER A 46 -4.38 0.21 8.33
N GLU A 47 -3.39 -0.53 7.81
CA GLU A 47 -2.78 -0.28 6.50
C GLU A 47 -3.80 -0.45 5.36
N SER A 48 -4.55 -1.55 5.34
CA SER A 48 -5.62 -1.75 4.34
C SER A 48 -6.63 -0.58 4.32
N ILE A 49 -6.99 -0.04 5.49
CA ILE A 49 -7.86 1.13 5.59
C ILE A 49 -7.15 2.42 5.17
N GLY A 50 -5.84 2.54 5.37
CA GLY A 50 -5.00 3.61 4.84
C GLY A 50 -5.07 3.66 3.31
N GLU A 51 -4.86 2.52 2.66
CA GLU A 51 -4.92 2.43 1.19
C GLU A 51 -6.32 2.73 0.62
N MET A 52 -7.39 2.43 1.37
CA MET A 52 -8.74 2.85 0.98
C MET A 52 -8.88 4.37 0.92
N LYS A 53 -8.19 5.11 1.80
CA LYS A 53 -8.19 6.59 1.76
C LYS A 53 -7.33 7.12 0.62
N HIS A 54 -6.20 6.49 0.32
CA HIS A 54 -5.39 6.84 -0.85
C HIS A 54 -6.17 6.65 -2.15
N ALA A 55 -6.84 5.50 -2.30
CA ALA A 55 -7.70 5.24 -3.45
C ALA A 55 -8.82 6.29 -3.59
N ASP A 56 -9.46 6.69 -2.50
CA ASP A 56 -10.49 7.74 -2.49
C ASP A 56 -9.94 9.08 -2.99
N ALA A 57 -8.81 9.53 -2.45
CA ALA A 57 -8.16 10.78 -2.84
C ALA A 57 -7.72 10.77 -4.31
N LEU A 58 -7.21 9.64 -4.82
CA LEU A 58 -6.85 9.47 -6.23
C LEU A 58 -8.08 9.54 -7.15
N MET A 59 -9.19 8.92 -6.77
CA MET A 59 -10.45 9.00 -7.53
C MET A 59 -10.98 10.43 -7.58
N GLU A 60 -11.00 11.14 -6.44
CA GLU A 60 -11.40 12.55 -6.38
C GLU A 60 -10.53 13.40 -7.29
N ARG A 61 -9.21 13.16 -7.29
CA ARG A 61 -8.28 13.88 -8.16
C ARG A 61 -8.53 13.59 -9.64
N LEU A 62 -8.74 12.34 -10.01
CA LEU A 62 -9.04 11.94 -11.39
C LEU A 62 -10.33 12.60 -11.90
N PHE A 63 -11.39 12.64 -11.10
CA PHE A 63 -12.61 13.36 -11.47
C PHE A 63 -12.39 14.87 -11.64
N THR A 64 -11.58 15.48 -10.76
CA THR A 64 -11.20 16.91 -10.88
C THR A 64 -10.52 17.20 -12.23
N LEU A 65 -9.74 16.23 -12.72
CA LEU A 65 -9.00 16.26 -13.99
C LEU A 65 -9.84 15.83 -15.21
N ASP A 66 -11.16 15.66 -15.04
CA ASP A 66 -12.10 15.24 -16.10
C ASP A 66 -11.78 13.84 -16.67
N ALA A 67 -11.24 12.97 -15.82
CA ALA A 67 -10.95 11.58 -16.12
C ALA A 67 -11.93 10.63 -15.42
N LEU A 68 -12.11 9.42 -15.97
CA LEU A 68 -12.92 8.36 -15.36
C LEU A 68 -12.01 7.36 -14.64
N PRO A 69 -12.05 7.25 -13.30
CA PRO A 69 -11.25 6.28 -12.55
C PRO A 69 -11.55 4.84 -12.95
N ASN A 70 -10.51 4.02 -13.12
CA ASN A 70 -10.66 2.60 -13.45
C ASN A 70 -10.51 1.74 -12.20
N LEU A 71 -11.61 1.16 -11.73
CA LEU A 71 -11.64 0.24 -10.59
C LEU A 71 -11.77 -1.23 -11.01
N GLN A 72 -11.80 -1.51 -12.31
CA GLN A 72 -12.02 -2.85 -12.86
C GLN A 72 -10.73 -3.66 -12.99
N ASP A 73 -9.61 -2.97 -13.23
CA ASP A 73 -8.30 -3.60 -13.41
C ASP A 73 -7.55 -3.66 -12.07
N LEU A 74 -7.50 -4.86 -11.51
CA LEU A 74 -6.76 -5.16 -10.29
C LEU A 74 -5.41 -5.80 -10.63
N GLY A 75 -4.35 -5.41 -9.92
CA GLY A 75 -3.07 -6.10 -9.99
C GLY A 75 -3.16 -7.55 -9.48
N LYS A 76 -2.09 -8.32 -9.73
CA LYS A 76 -1.98 -9.67 -9.18
C LYS A 76 -1.71 -9.59 -7.67
N LEU A 77 -2.62 -10.15 -6.89
CA LEU A 77 -2.41 -10.31 -5.44
C LEU A 77 -1.27 -11.31 -5.18
N MET A 78 -0.36 -10.94 -4.28
CA MET A 78 0.70 -11.79 -3.78
C MET A 78 0.31 -12.22 -2.36
N VAL A 79 -0.24 -13.42 -2.23
CA VAL A 79 -0.73 -13.94 -0.94
C VAL A 79 0.31 -14.90 -0.37
N GLY A 80 0.91 -14.54 0.77
CA GLY A 80 1.88 -15.39 1.47
C GLY A 80 1.20 -16.50 2.27
N GLU A 81 1.83 -17.67 2.42
CA GLU A 81 1.26 -18.81 3.17
C GLU A 81 1.72 -18.87 4.63
N THR A 82 2.69 -18.03 4.98
CA THR A 82 3.15 -17.76 6.36
C THR A 82 3.12 -16.27 6.64
N LEU A 83 3.22 -15.87 7.92
CA LEU A 83 3.28 -14.45 8.29
C LEU A 83 4.48 -13.76 7.65
N LEU A 84 5.68 -14.37 7.65
CA LEU A 84 6.87 -13.75 7.06
C LEU A 84 6.81 -13.68 5.54
N GLU A 85 6.20 -14.67 4.88
CA GLU A 85 5.95 -14.61 3.43
C GLU A 85 4.99 -13.49 3.07
N ALA A 86 3.91 -13.32 3.84
CA ALA A 86 2.94 -12.25 3.64
C ALA A 86 3.61 -10.86 3.75
N LEU A 87 4.39 -10.62 4.81
CA LEU A 87 5.15 -9.37 4.97
C LEU A 87 6.13 -9.12 3.81
N ALA A 88 6.78 -10.17 3.29
CA ALA A 88 7.66 -10.04 2.13
C ALA A 88 6.89 -9.75 0.83
N CYS A 89 5.68 -10.30 0.68
CA CYS A 89 4.78 -9.98 -0.42
C CYS A 89 4.31 -8.52 -0.35
N ASP A 90 3.97 -8.04 0.84
CA ASP A 90 3.54 -6.65 1.06
C ASP A 90 4.67 -5.68 0.77
N LEU A 91 5.89 -5.97 1.26
CA LEU A 91 7.07 -5.15 0.97
C LEU A 91 7.34 -5.05 -0.54
N LYS A 92 7.16 -6.15 -1.27
CA LYS A 92 7.32 -6.13 -2.72
C LYS A 92 6.25 -5.30 -3.42
N SER A 93 5.01 -5.30 -2.92
CA SER A 93 3.95 -4.43 -3.42
C SER A 93 4.30 -2.96 -3.19
N GLU A 94 4.71 -2.61 -1.98
CA GLU A 94 5.09 -1.24 -1.60
C GLU A 94 6.26 -0.70 -2.42
N LEU A 95 7.31 -1.50 -2.63
CA LEU A 95 8.44 -1.08 -3.48
C LEU A 95 8.01 -0.81 -4.93
N GLY A 96 7.03 -1.56 -5.44
CA GLY A 96 6.43 -1.32 -6.75
C GLY A 96 5.57 -0.05 -6.79
N ALA A 97 4.79 0.19 -5.73
CA ALA A 97 4.01 1.40 -5.56
C ALA A 97 4.92 2.64 -5.47
N GLN A 98 5.97 2.59 -4.64
CA GLN A 98 6.95 3.68 -4.47
C GLN A 98 7.55 4.13 -5.81
N ALA A 99 7.93 3.18 -6.67
CA ALA A 99 8.44 3.50 -8.01
C ALA A 99 7.38 4.21 -8.87
N THR A 100 6.14 3.70 -8.85
CA THR A 100 5.01 4.29 -9.58
C THR A 100 4.70 5.72 -9.11
N ILE A 101 4.73 5.94 -7.79
CA ILE A 101 4.48 7.25 -7.18
C ILE A 101 5.58 8.24 -7.60
N LYS A 102 6.86 7.84 -7.51
CA LYS A 102 8.00 8.70 -7.89
C LYS A 102 7.93 9.12 -9.37
N ASP A 103 7.56 8.20 -10.27
CA ASP A 103 7.32 8.52 -11.67
C ASP A 103 6.13 9.49 -11.86
N GLY A 104 5.06 9.30 -11.09
CA GLY A 104 3.90 10.19 -11.09
C GLY A 104 4.22 11.60 -10.60
N ILE A 105 5.04 11.74 -9.54
CA ILE A 105 5.52 13.03 -9.03
C ILE A 105 6.30 13.76 -10.12
N ALA A 106 7.21 13.06 -10.81
CA ALA A 106 8.00 13.65 -11.89
C ALA A 106 7.11 14.11 -13.07
N ALA A 107 6.10 13.31 -13.45
CA ALA A 107 5.14 13.68 -14.49
C ALA A 107 4.30 14.91 -14.10
N ALA A 108 3.82 14.95 -12.86
CA ALA A 108 3.05 16.07 -12.33
C ALA A 108 3.87 17.36 -12.28
N GLU A 109 5.13 17.29 -11.83
CA GLU A 109 6.06 18.43 -11.83
C GLU A 109 6.32 18.96 -13.25
N ALA A 110 6.56 18.05 -14.21
CA ALA A 110 6.79 18.42 -15.62
C ALA A 110 5.56 19.13 -16.24
N ALA A 111 4.36 18.70 -15.89
CA ALA A 111 3.10 19.32 -16.32
C ALA A 111 2.71 20.56 -15.50
N ARG A 112 3.48 20.91 -14.47
CA ARG A 112 3.16 21.95 -13.46
C ARG A 112 1.83 21.70 -12.75
N ASP A 113 1.45 20.44 -12.60
CA ASP A 113 0.31 20.01 -11.79
C ASP A 113 0.75 19.78 -10.35
N TYR A 114 0.95 20.88 -9.63
CA TYR A 114 1.45 20.84 -8.26
C TYR A 114 0.46 20.18 -7.28
N VAL A 115 -0.84 20.20 -7.57
CA VAL A 115 -1.85 19.57 -6.70
C VAL A 115 -1.80 18.04 -6.82
N SER A 116 -1.65 17.50 -8.04
CA SER A 116 -1.43 16.05 -8.20
C SER A 116 -0.07 15.62 -7.64
N ARG A 117 0.96 16.46 -7.80
CA ARG A 117 2.29 16.22 -7.23
C ARG A 117 2.23 16.14 -5.70
N ASP A 118 1.57 17.08 -5.04
CA ASP A 118 1.46 17.11 -3.57
C ASP A 118 0.61 15.95 -3.04
N LEU A 119 -0.46 15.54 -3.76
CA LEU A 119 -1.21 14.31 -3.44
C LEU A 119 -0.30 13.07 -3.46
N LEU A 120 0.45 12.90 -4.55
CA LEU A 120 1.36 11.76 -4.70
C LEU A 120 2.51 11.82 -3.68
N GLN A 121 2.97 13.00 -3.28
CA GLN A 121 3.96 13.16 -2.23
C GLN A 121 3.44 12.68 -0.87
N GLY A 122 2.18 12.98 -0.51
CA GLY A 122 1.57 12.47 0.72
C GLY A 122 1.48 10.94 0.71
N ILE A 123 1.04 10.35 -0.39
CA ILE A 123 1.00 8.88 -0.55
C ILE A 123 2.43 8.30 -0.46
N LEU A 124 3.44 8.96 -1.05
CA LEU A 124 4.83 8.51 -0.97
C LEU A 124 5.35 8.46 0.46
N GLU A 125 5.01 9.46 1.28
CA GLU A 125 5.40 9.50 2.69
C GLU A 125 4.82 8.30 3.45
N ASP A 126 3.52 8.04 3.30
CA ASP A 126 2.85 6.89 3.93
C ASP A 126 3.42 5.54 3.41
N THR A 127 3.68 5.42 2.10
CA THR A 127 4.34 4.25 1.50
C THR A 127 5.75 4.02 2.07
N GLU A 128 6.57 5.07 2.21
CA GLU A 128 7.93 4.94 2.76
C GLU A 128 7.92 4.58 4.26
N GLU A 129 6.95 5.08 5.03
CA GLU A 129 6.72 4.64 6.41
C GLU A 129 6.31 3.16 6.49
N HIS A 130 5.48 2.68 5.57
CA HIS A 130 5.09 1.28 5.53
C HIS A 130 6.25 0.35 5.12
N ILE A 131 7.06 0.76 4.14
CA ILE A 131 8.30 0.05 3.76
C ILE A 131 9.22 -0.11 4.97
N ASP A 132 9.51 0.97 5.70
CA ASP A 132 10.37 0.93 6.90
C ASP A 132 9.81 -0.03 7.96
N PHE A 133 8.49 0.00 8.18
CA PHE A 133 7.83 -0.93 9.09
C PHE A 133 8.03 -2.40 8.68
N LEU A 134 7.81 -2.73 7.41
CA LEU A 134 7.92 -4.09 6.88
C LEU A 134 9.36 -4.61 6.90
N GLU A 135 10.33 -3.79 6.48
CA GLU A 135 11.75 -4.11 6.57
C GLU A 135 12.17 -4.36 8.02
N THR A 136 11.73 -3.51 8.95
CA THR A 136 11.96 -3.68 10.39
C THR A 136 11.39 -5.00 10.90
N GLN A 137 10.17 -5.37 10.51
CA GLN A 137 9.54 -6.62 10.95
C GLN A 137 10.33 -7.85 10.46
N LEU A 138 10.71 -7.85 9.18
CA LEU A 138 11.50 -8.93 8.58
C LEU A 138 12.88 -9.03 9.22
N GLU A 139 13.54 -7.91 9.50
CA GLU A 139 14.86 -7.88 10.15
C GLU A 139 14.76 -8.36 11.61
N LEU A 140 13.72 -7.96 12.35
CA LEU A 140 13.47 -8.43 13.71
C LEU A 140 13.30 -9.95 13.75
N ALA A 141 12.52 -10.53 12.82
CA ALA A 141 12.35 -11.97 12.72
C ALA A 141 13.68 -12.72 12.54
N GLN A 142 14.63 -12.14 11.81
CA GLN A 142 15.98 -12.69 11.67
C GLN A 142 16.81 -12.53 12.95
N LYS A 143 16.76 -11.35 13.59
CA LYS A 143 17.57 -11.04 14.78
C LYS A 143 17.14 -11.83 16.01
N VAL A 144 15.84 -12.01 16.23
CA VAL A 144 15.31 -12.70 17.42
C VAL A 144 14.93 -14.15 17.16
N GLY A 145 14.93 -14.58 15.89
CA GLY A 145 14.43 -15.88 15.45
C GLY A 145 12.92 -15.87 15.24
N GLU A 146 12.47 -16.59 14.21
CA GLU A 146 11.07 -16.61 13.76
C GLU A 146 10.09 -16.94 14.89
N GLN A 147 10.37 -17.98 15.69
CA GLN A 147 9.48 -18.40 16.77
C GLN A 147 9.25 -17.31 17.83
N ASN A 148 10.31 -16.59 18.21
CA ASN A 148 10.21 -15.50 19.18
C ASN A 148 9.47 -14.29 18.60
N TYR A 149 9.71 -13.99 17.32
CA TYR A 149 8.98 -12.94 16.62
C TYR A 149 7.48 -13.28 16.53
N LEU A 150 7.12 -14.47 16.06
CA LEU A 150 5.73 -14.94 15.98
C LEU A 150 5.04 -14.91 17.35
N GLN A 151 5.72 -15.37 18.41
CA GLN A 151 5.21 -15.28 19.78
C GLN A 151 4.91 -13.83 20.17
N SER A 152 5.79 -12.90 19.83
CA SER A 152 5.61 -11.48 20.15
C SER A 152 4.43 -10.82 19.42
N GLN A 153 3.95 -11.42 18.31
CA GLN A 153 2.80 -10.94 17.55
C GLN A 153 1.46 -11.51 18.02
N MET A 154 1.48 -12.50 18.92
CA MET A 154 0.27 -13.07 19.50
C MET A 154 -0.50 -12.00 20.30
N GLY A 155 -1.82 -12.17 20.35
CA GLY A 155 -2.70 -11.38 21.21
C GLY A 155 -2.53 -11.70 22.69
N SER A 156 -3.01 -10.81 23.56
CA SER A 156 -2.98 -11.00 25.03
C SER A 156 -3.87 -12.15 25.54
N GLY A 157 -4.51 -12.93 24.67
CA GLY A 157 -5.46 -13.97 25.04
C GLY A 157 -6.62 -13.38 25.83
N SER A 158 -7.58 -12.79 25.13
CA SER A 158 -8.87 -12.40 25.74
C SER A 158 -9.86 -13.54 25.70
#